data_AF-A0A6G3UEX8-F1
#
_entry.id   AF-A0A6G3UEX8-F1
#
_cell.length_a   1.000
_cell.length_b   1.000
_cell.length_c   1.000
_cell.angle_alpha   90.00
_cell.angle_beta   90.00
_cell.angle_gamma   90.00
#
_symmetry.space_group_name_H-M   'P 1'
#
loop_
_entity.id
_entity.type
_entity.pdbx_description
1 polymer ?
#
loop_
_entity_poly.entity_id
_entity_poly.type
_entity_poly.pdbx_seq_one_letter_code
_entity_poly.pdbx_strand_id
1 'polypeptide(L)'
;DRPDRMRLLTAAESAGMLVAAEMNRAGLPWRADVHREVLRELLGERYAGGGEPRRLAELADEVSAAFGRRVRPDLPADVVRAFAQAGIKVRSTRRWELESLDHPAVAPLVQYKKLYRIWTAHGWSWLQDWVRDGRFRPGYQPGGTVTGRWTTNGGGALQIPKVIRRAVVADEGWRLVVADAAQMEPRVLAAISRDPGLMEVAGHEGDLYTALSDRAFHGDRDHAKIALLGAVYGQTSGDGLKNLAALRRRFPRAVAYVDDAAKAGEEGRLVRTWLGRTSPPAAGHGEDGEAGIPQEADGERGDFTPGYASSDARARGRFTRNFVVQGSAAEWALLLLAALRRAIAAAGLRAELVFFQHDEVIVHCPLAETDAVVAALREAAGVAGRTAFGETPVRFPFTTAVVERYSDAK
;
A
#
# COMPACT_ATOMS: atom_id res chain seq x y z
N ASP A 1 -18.72 -23.13 7.42
CA ASP A 1 -17.96 -24.40 7.51
C ASP A 1 -16.60 -24.35 8.23
N ARG A 2 -16.11 -23.20 8.73
CA ARG A 2 -14.85 -23.11 9.53
C ARG A 2 -14.98 -22.16 10.73
N PRO A 3 -15.76 -22.51 11.77
CA PRO A 3 -15.99 -21.63 12.92
C PRO A 3 -14.72 -21.34 13.72
N ASP A 4 -13.75 -22.25 13.71
CA ASP A 4 -12.40 -22.10 14.26
C ASP A 4 -11.68 -20.87 13.69
N ARG A 5 -11.72 -20.71 12.36
CA ARG A 5 -11.04 -19.63 11.67
C ARG A 5 -11.67 -18.28 11.92
N MET A 6 -13.01 -18.22 11.96
CA MET A 6 -13.73 -16.99 12.27
C MET A 6 -13.48 -16.54 13.72
N ARG A 7 -13.39 -17.47 14.67
CA ARG A 7 -13.00 -17.15 16.05
C ARG A 7 -11.59 -16.57 16.11
N LEU A 8 -10.65 -17.15 15.38
CA LEU A 8 -9.29 -16.62 15.26
C LEU A 8 -9.28 -15.22 14.65
N LEU A 9 -10.06 -14.99 13.59
CA LEU A 9 -10.23 -13.66 13.00
C LEU A 9 -10.73 -12.63 14.02
N THR A 10 -11.77 -12.99 14.77
CA THR A 10 -12.36 -12.12 15.80
C THR A 10 -11.34 -11.76 16.89
N ALA A 11 -10.55 -12.75 17.33
CA ALA A 11 -9.47 -12.52 18.29
C ALA A 11 -8.36 -11.63 17.71
N ALA A 12 -7.99 -11.85 16.44
CA ALA A 12 -6.97 -11.07 15.75
C ALA A 12 -7.39 -9.61 15.56
N GLU A 13 -8.65 -9.34 15.19
CA GLU A 13 -9.22 -8.00 15.10
C GLU A 13 -9.25 -7.29 16.47
N SER A 14 -9.63 -8.01 17.53
CA SER A 14 -9.64 -7.48 18.90
C SER A 14 -8.22 -7.10 19.35
N ALA A 15 -7.23 -7.95 19.04
CA ALA A 15 -5.83 -7.65 19.30
C ALA A 15 -5.34 -6.46 18.45
N GLY A 16 -5.79 -6.34 17.20
CA GLY A 16 -5.51 -5.20 16.34
C GLY A 16 -6.02 -3.88 16.92
N MET A 17 -7.25 -3.86 17.44
CA MET A 17 -7.81 -2.68 18.13
C MET A 17 -6.98 -2.27 19.35
N LEU A 18 -6.53 -3.24 20.15
CA LEU A 18 -5.65 -2.97 21.29
C LEU A 18 -4.28 -2.40 20.84
N VAL A 19 -3.65 -3.02 19.84
CA VAL A 19 -2.39 -2.54 19.27
C VAL A 19 -2.55 -1.12 18.70
N ALA A 20 -3.66 -0.82 18.02
CA ALA A 20 -3.94 0.51 17.49
C ALA A 20 -4.04 1.57 18.59
N ALA A 21 -4.72 1.26 19.70
CA ALA A 21 -4.81 2.14 20.85
C ALA A 21 -3.44 2.38 21.51
N GLU A 22 -2.62 1.33 21.63
CA GLU A 22 -1.26 1.43 22.15
C GLU A 22 -0.34 2.24 21.23
N MET A 23 -0.41 2.03 19.92
CA MET A 23 0.31 2.84 18.92
C MET A 23 -0.11 4.30 18.98
N ASN A 24 -1.41 4.59 19.14
CA ASN A 24 -1.89 5.96 19.29
C ASN A 24 -1.36 6.62 20.59
N ARG A 25 -1.25 5.85 21.69
CA ARG A 25 -0.68 6.30 22.97
C ARG A 25 0.83 6.50 22.90
N ALA A 26 1.58 5.60 22.27
CA ALA A 26 3.03 5.73 22.11
C ALA A 26 3.34 6.89 21.13
N GLY A 27 2.74 6.81 19.94
CA GLY A 27 2.95 7.73 18.83
C GLY A 27 4.32 7.55 18.18
N LEU A 28 4.41 7.82 16.88
CA LEU A 28 5.69 7.79 16.16
C LEU A 28 6.52 9.03 16.52
N PRO A 29 7.77 8.89 17.01
CA PRO A 29 8.66 10.02 17.27
C PRO A 29 8.76 10.98 16.08
N TRP A 30 8.49 12.26 16.32
CA TRP A 30 8.40 13.27 15.26
C TRP A 30 9.00 14.62 15.66
N ARG A 31 9.93 15.11 14.84
CA ARG A 31 10.59 16.42 14.96
C ARG A 31 9.89 17.45 14.09
N ALA A 32 9.00 18.23 14.71
CA ALA A 32 8.20 19.25 14.02
C ALA A 32 9.05 20.40 13.45
N ASP A 33 10.17 20.71 14.10
CA ASP A 33 11.20 21.64 13.63
C ASP A 33 11.83 21.17 12.31
N VAL A 34 12.28 19.91 12.26
CA VAL A 34 12.82 19.29 11.04
C VAL A 34 11.76 19.23 9.94
N HIS A 35 10.51 18.90 10.26
CA HIS A 35 9.43 18.93 9.27
C HIS A 35 9.26 20.33 8.66
N ARG A 36 9.19 21.38 9.50
CA ARG A 36 9.09 22.77 9.02
C ARG A 36 10.29 23.21 8.20
N GLU A 37 11.49 22.71 8.50
CA GLU A 37 12.68 22.95 7.69
C GLU A 37 12.58 22.28 6.31
N VAL A 38 12.22 21.00 6.25
CA VAL A 38 11.99 20.30 4.98
C VAL A 38 10.94 21.01 4.12
N LEU A 39 9.84 21.48 4.72
CA LEU A 39 8.83 22.24 3.99
C LEU A 39 9.37 23.57 3.46
N ARG A 40 10.20 24.29 4.23
CA ARG A 40 10.86 25.53 3.77
C ARG A 40 11.84 25.27 2.63
N GLU A 41 12.64 24.21 2.72
CA GLU A 41 13.57 23.80 1.64
C GLU A 41 12.83 23.49 0.34
N LEU A 42 11.70 22.77 0.42
CA LEU A 42 10.97 22.29 -0.75
C LEU A 42 10.00 23.31 -1.35
N LEU A 43 9.30 24.07 -0.50
CA LEU A 43 8.18 24.93 -0.89
C LEU A 43 8.52 26.42 -0.83
N GLY A 44 9.66 26.79 -0.24
CA GLY A 44 10.06 28.16 -0.01
C GLY A 44 9.32 28.83 1.15
N GLU A 45 9.32 30.16 1.14
CA GLU A 45 8.65 30.97 2.16
C GLU A 45 7.13 30.78 2.12
N ARG A 46 6.53 30.78 3.31
CA ARG A 46 5.08 30.79 3.49
C ARG A 46 4.62 32.24 3.56
N TYR A 47 3.74 32.66 2.66
CA TYR A 47 3.10 33.97 2.76
C TYR A 47 2.15 34.04 3.97
N ALA A 48 2.12 35.21 4.62
CA ALA A 48 1.13 35.49 5.66
C ALA A 48 -0.29 35.39 5.05
N GLY A 49 -1.19 34.64 5.69
CA GLY A 49 -2.58 34.49 5.24
C GLY A 49 -2.95 33.18 4.53
N GLY A 50 -2.02 32.23 4.38
CA GLY A 50 -2.36 30.87 3.92
C GLY A 50 -2.43 30.68 2.39
N GLY A 51 -1.82 31.59 1.63
CA GLY A 51 -1.64 31.44 0.19
C GLY A 51 -0.68 30.32 -0.21
N GLU A 52 -0.62 30.07 -1.51
CA GLU A 52 0.30 29.12 -2.13
C GLU A 52 1.77 29.47 -1.80
N PRO A 53 2.59 28.49 -1.34
CA PRO A 53 4.01 28.71 -1.06
C PRO A 53 4.77 29.30 -2.25
N ARG A 54 5.79 30.11 -1.97
CA ARG A 54 6.57 30.83 -3.00
C ARG A 54 7.02 29.95 -4.16
N ARG A 55 7.58 28.76 -3.88
CA ARG A 55 8.11 27.89 -4.95
C ARG A 55 7.02 27.36 -5.87
N LEU A 56 5.81 27.14 -5.36
CA LEU A 56 4.69 26.69 -6.18
C LEU A 56 4.16 27.82 -7.06
N ALA A 57 4.08 29.05 -6.54
CA ALA A 57 3.73 30.23 -7.33
C ALA A 57 4.73 30.46 -8.48
N GLU A 58 6.03 30.40 -8.20
CA GLU A 58 7.09 30.50 -9.22
C GLU A 58 6.94 29.42 -10.32
N LEU A 59 6.68 28.17 -9.94
CA LEU A 59 6.46 27.09 -10.90
C LEU A 59 5.18 27.27 -11.71
N ALA A 60 4.12 27.82 -11.12
CA ALA A 60 2.89 28.15 -11.84
C ALA A 60 3.10 29.26 -12.87
N ASP A 61 3.95 30.24 -12.56
CA ASP A 61 4.36 31.29 -13.48
C ASP A 61 5.25 30.73 -14.61
N GLU A 62 6.21 29.85 -14.29
CA GLU A 62 7.03 29.13 -15.29
C GLU A 62 6.15 28.32 -16.26
N VAL A 63 5.15 27.58 -15.75
CA VAL A 63 4.19 26.84 -16.57
C VAL A 63 3.38 27.79 -17.45
N SER A 64 2.87 28.88 -16.89
CA SER A 64 2.08 29.86 -17.64
C SER A 64 2.90 30.54 -18.75
N ALA A 65 4.15 30.91 -18.45
CA ALA A 65 5.07 31.49 -19.41
C ALA A 65 5.36 30.52 -20.57
N ALA A 66 5.58 29.24 -20.27
CA ALA A 66 5.83 28.21 -21.29
C ALA A 66 4.64 27.97 -22.23
N PHE A 67 3.41 28.24 -21.79
CA PHE A 67 2.22 28.22 -22.65
C PHE A 67 1.86 29.58 -23.25
N GLY A 68 2.56 30.67 -22.88
CA GLY A 68 2.25 32.03 -23.30
C GLY A 68 0.92 32.58 -22.73
N ARG A 69 0.37 31.95 -21.69
CA ARG A 69 -0.93 32.30 -21.09
C ARG A 69 -1.02 31.78 -19.66
N ARG A 70 -1.93 32.36 -18.88
CA ARG A 70 -2.21 31.84 -17.54
C ARG A 70 -2.75 30.41 -17.59
N VAL A 71 -2.12 29.50 -16.86
CA VAL A 71 -2.52 28.09 -16.68
C VAL A 71 -2.47 27.76 -15.20
N ARG A 72 -3.53 27.14 -14.66
CA ARG A 72 -3.56 26.64 -13.28
C ARG A 72 -3.08 25.18 -13.20
N PRO A 73 -1.86 24.91 -12.71
CA PRO A 73 -1.28 23.57 -12.78
C PRO A 73 -1.89 22.57 -11.78
N ASP A 74 -2.57 23.07 -10.74
CA ASP A 74 -3.35 22.28 -9.78
C ASP A 74 -4.62 21.68 -10.39
N LEU A 75 -5.12 22.21 -11.50
CA LEU A 75 -6.33 21.74 -12.16
C LEU A 75 -6.01 20.90 -13.40
N PRO A 76 -6.24 19.56 -13.35
CA PRO A 76 -5.95 18.68 -14.49
C PRO A 76 -6.63 19.10 -15.78
N ALA A 77 -7.88 19.57 -15.71
CA ALA A 77 -8.63 20.02 -16.88
C ALA A 77 -8.04 21.27 -17.55
N ASP A 78 -7.44 22.18 -16.77
CA ASP A 78 -6.80 23.38 -17.31
C ASP A 78 -5.51 23.02 -18.04
N VAL A 79 -4.71 22.13 -17.45
CA VAL A 79 -3.48 21.60 -18.06
C VAL A 79 -3.78 20.86 -19.38
N VAL A 80 -4.77 19.95 -19.39
CA VAL A 80 -5.17 19.22 -20.62
C VAL A 80 -5.59 20.20 -21.72
N ARG A 81 -6.37 21.23 -21.35
CA ARG A 81 -6.78 22.28 -22.28
C ARG A 81 -5.61 23.11 -22.78
N ALA A 82 -4.62 23.41 -21.93
CA ALA A 82 -3.43 24.17 -22.32
C ALA A 82 -2.59 23.41 -23.36
N PHE A 83 -2.38 22.11 -23.16
CA PHE A 83 -1.71 21.24 -24.15
C PHE A 83 -2.50 21.14 -25.46
N ALA A 84 -3.82 20.94 -25.39
CA ALA A 84 -4.65 20.94 -26.60
C ALA A 84 -4.57 22.29 -27.34
N GLN A 85 -4.50 23.39 -26.57
CA GLN A 85 -4.16 24.77 -26.97
C GLN A 85 -2.92 24.83 -27.87
N ALA A 86 -1.86 24.18 -27.41
CA ALA A 86 -0.57 24.09 -28.05
C ALA A 86 -0.49 23.02 -29.16
N GLY A 87 -1.62 22.41 -29.55
CA GLY A 87 -1.68 21.37 -30.57
C GLY A 87 -1.25 19.97 -30.10
N ILE A 88 -1.06 19.77 -28.80
CA ILE A 88 -0.63 18.50 -28.21
C ILE A 88 -1.82 17.83 -27.53
N LYS A 89 -2.21 16.63 -28.00
CA LYS A 89 -3.31 15.88 -27.40
C LYS A 89 -2.81 15.00 -26.26
N VAL A 90 -3.23 15.30 -25.05
CA VAL A 90 -3.00 14.48 -23.85
C VAL A 90 -4.34 13.95 -23.32
N ARG A 91 -4.35 12.70 -22.85
CA ARG A 91 -5.52 12.04 -22.25
C ARG A 91 -5.59 12.27 -20.74
N SER A 92 -4.43 12.42 -20.10
CA SER A 92 -4.32 12.66 -18.67
C SER A 92 -3.16 13.60 -18.36
N THR A 93 -3.03 13.95 -17.09
CA THR A 93 -1.89 14.71 -16.57
C THR A 93 -1.00 13.82 -15.70
N ARG A 94 -1.01 12.51 -15.97
CA ARG A 94 -0.15 11.54 -15.30
C ARG A 94 1.29 11.78 -15.70
N ARG A 95 2.20 11.57 -14.75
CA ARG A 95 3.63 11.86 -14.91
C ARG A 95 4.22 11.22 -16.17
N TRP A 96 3.98 9.92 -16.40
CA TRP A 96 4.54 9.19 -17.53
C TRP A 96 4.06 9.72 -18.89
N GLU A 97 2.80 10.18 -18.98
CA GLU A 97 2.27 10.76 -20.20
C GLU A 97 2.89 12.14 -20.42
N LEU A 98 2.97 12.97 -19.39
CA LEU A 98 3.59 14.29 -19.47
C LEU A 98 5.08 14.22 -19.82
N GLU A 99 5.84 13.29 -19.20
CA GLU A 99 7.29 13.12 -19.42
C GLU A 99 7.63 12.60 -20.83
N SER A 100 6.67 12.03 -21.55
CA SER A 100 6.85 11.64 -22.96
C SER A 100 6.71 12.81 -23.95
N LEU A 101 6.35 14.01 -23.48
CA LEU A 101 6.12 15.17 -24.32
C LEU A 101 7.37 16.04 -24.36
N ASP A 102 7.71 16.50 -25.56
CA ASP A 102 8.73 17.53 -25.75
C ASP A 102 8.08 18.91 -25.72
N HIS A 103 7.93 19.49 -24.53
CA HIS A 103 7.35 20.83 -24.33
C HIS A 103 7.94 21.52 -23.09
N PRO A 104 8.31 22.82 -23.15
CA PRO A 104 8.99 23.52 -22.06
C PRO A 104 8.20 23.54 -20.75
N ALA A 105 6.87 23.48 -20.80
CA ALA A 105 6.01 23.42 -19.61
C ALA A 105 6.09 22.09 -18.83
N VAL A 106 6.62 21.01 -19.41
CA VAL A 106 6.58 19.67 -18.81
C VAL A 106 7.37 19.60 -17.51
N ALA A 107 8.64 20.02 -17.53
CA ALA A 107 9.50 20.00 -16.36
C ALA A 107 8.93 20.79 -15.17
N PRO A 108 8.54 22.08 -15.31
CA PRO A 108 7.97 22.83 -14.20
C PRO A 108 6.61 22.29 -13.75
N LEU A 109 5.78 21.77 -14.66
CA LEU A 109 4.49 21.16 -14.32
C LEU A 109 4.66 19.87 -13.48
N VAL A 110 5.58 18.99 -13.86
CA VAL A 110 5.87 17.76 -13.11
C VAL A 110 6.40 18.11 -11.71
N GLN A 111 7.29 19.09 -11.62
CA GLN A 111 7.81 19.56 -10.34
C GLN A 111 6.72 20.23 -9.48
N TYR A 112 5.87 21.07 -10.06
CA TYR A 112 4.74 21.68 -9.37
C TYR A 112 3.85 20.61 -8.76
N LYS A 113 3.42 19.62 -9.56
CA LYS A 113 2.53 18.55 -9.09
C LYS A 113 3.13 17.74 -7.95
N LYS A 114 4.43 17.48 -8.00
CA LYS A 114 5.16 16.80 -6.92
C LYS A 114 5.12 17.61 -5.63
N LEU A 115 5.44 18.89 -5.69
CA LEU A 115 5.46 19.80 -4.53
C LEU A 115 4.06 20.10 -4.00
N TYR A 116 3.08 20.29 -4.89
CA TYR A 116 1.68 20.56 -4.55
C TYR A 116 1.08 19.41 -3.73
N ARG A 117 1.40 18.16 -4.07
CA ARG A 117 1.00 16.99 -3.27
C ARG A 117 1.65 17.00 -1.88
N ILE A 118 2.93 17.38 -1.77
CA ILE A 118 3.58 17.49 -0.45
C ILE A 118 2.92 18.59 0.37
N TRP A 119 2.68 19.76 -0.22
CA TRP A 119 2.05 20.88 0.46
C TRP A 119 0.64 20.54 0.97
N THR A 120 -0.18 19.92 0.12
CA THR A 120 -1.58 19.61 0.47
C THR A 120 -1.72 18.41 1.40
N ALA A 121 -0.93 17.36 1.21
CA ALA A 121 -1.06 16.11 1.98
C ALA A 121 -0.15 16.03 3.22
N HIS A 122 0.96 16.78 3.26
CA HIS A 122 1.95 16.74 4.34
C HIS A 122 2.49 18.13 4.70
N GLY A 123 1.77 19.20 4.36
CA GLY A 123 2.21 20.56 4.66
C GLY A 123 2.01 20.97 6.11
N TRP A 124 1.96 22.28 6.33
CA TRP A 124 1.82 22.85 7.68
C TRP A 124 0.52 22.46 8.38
N SER A 125 -0.62 22.40 7.67
CA SER A 125 -1.90 21.96 8.24
C SER A 125 -1.81 20.53 8.75
N TRP A 126 -1.30 19.61 7.91
CA TRP A 126 -1.04 18.23 8.31
C TRP A 126 -0.17 18.16 9.57
N LEU A 127 0.92 18.94 9.63
CA LEU A 127 1.78 18.94 10.81
C LEU A 127 1.02 19.40 12.07
N GLN A 128 0.10 20.36 11.97
CA GLN A 128 -0.73 20.79 13.11
C GLN A 128 -1.75 19.73 13.53
N ASP A 129 -2.41 19.10 12.56
CA ASP A 129 -3.51 18.17 12.81
C ASP A 129 -3.01 16.86 13.44
N TRP A 130 -1.81 16.43 13.08
CA TRP A 130 -1.34 15.06 13.33
C TRP A 130 -0.18 14.93 14.32
N VAL A 131 0.55 16.02 14.56
CA VAL A 131 1.75 15.99 15.42
C VAL A 131 1.53 16.85 16.66
N ARG A 132 1.65 16.21 17.83
CA ARG A 132 1.57 16.84 19.14
C ARG A 132 2.54 16.16 20.11
N ASP A 133 3.12 16.94 21.02
CA ASP A 133 4.05 16.44 22.05
C ASP A 133 5.24 15.64 21.46
N GLY A 134 5.76 16.07 20.31
CA GLY A 134 6.87 15.39 19.63
C GLY A 134 6.51 14.02 19.04
N ARG A 135 5.22 13.75 18.82
CA ARG A 135 4.71 12.47 18.31
C ARG A 135 3.69 12.67 17.19
N PHE A 136 3.82 11.89 16.13
CA PHE A 136 2.78 11.69 15.13
C PHE A 136 1.79 10.65 15.64
N ARG A 137 0.50 11.02 15.72
CA ARG A 137 -0.55 10.22 16.37
C ARG A 137 -1.76 10.05 15.45
N PRO A 138 -1.66 9.21 14.41
CA PRO A 138 -2.80 8.91 13.56
C PRO A 138 -3.89 8.17 14.36
N GLY A 139 -5.16 8.50 14.12
CA GLY A 139 -6.30 7.74 14.64
C GLY A 139 -6.51 6.51 13.78
N TYR A 140 -5.83 5.42 14.12
CA TYR A 140 -5.95 4.14 13.43
C TYR A 140 -7.38 3.57 13.53
N GLN A 141 -7.86 3.04 12.42
CA GLN A 141 -9.11 2.31 12.32
C GLN A 141 -8.82 0.90 11.77
N PRO A 142 -8.49 -0.06 12.65
CA PRO A 142 -8.40 -1.46 12.28
C PRO A 142 -9.69 -1.94 11.62
N GLY A 143 -9.57 -2.71 10.56
CA GLY A 143 -10.73 -3.17 9.79
C GLY A 143 -11.46 -2.08 9.00
N GLY A 144 -10.88 -0.88 8.85
CA GLY A 144 -11.53 0.27 8.19
C GLY A 144 -11.77 0.13 6.69
N THR A 145 -11.22 -0.90 6.03
CA THR A 145 -11.61 -1.26 4.65
C THR A 145 -12.39 -2.57 4.63
N VAL A 146 -13.13 -2.82 3.54
CA VAL A 146 -13.80 -4.11 3.30
C VAL A 146 -12.85 -5.31 3.34
N THR A 147 -11.59 -5.14 2.93
CA THR A 147 -10.56 -6.19 3.00
C THR A 147 -10.02 -6.38 4.41
N GLY A 148 -10.33 -5.51 5.36
CA GLY A 148 -9.81 -5.52 6.73
C GLY A 148 -8.48 -4.78 6.91
N ARG A 149 -8.05 -4.01 5.90
CA ARG A 149 -6.85 -3.16 6.04
C ARG A 149 -7.16 -2.02 7.01
N TRP A 150 -6.13 -1.61 7.73
CA TRP A 150 -6.23 -0.48 8.63
C TRP A 150 -6.28 0.82 7.83
N THR A 151 -7.14 1.73 8.27
CA THR A 151 -7.21 3.11 7.75
C THR A 151 -6.91 4.09 8.87
N THR A 152 -6.97 5.38 8.57
CA THR A 152 -6.88 6.46 9.56
C THR A 152 -8.03 7.43 9.40
N ASN A 153 -8.31 8.21 10.44
CA ASN A 153 -9.26 9.33 10.44
C ASN A 153 -8.77 10.53 9.58
N GLY A 154 -8.45 10.28 8.31
CA GLY A 154 -7.87 11.24 7.38
C GLY A 154 -7.06 10.49 6.33
N GLY A 155 -7.68 10.21 5.19
CA GLY A 155 -7.15 9.34 4.13
C GLY A 155 -5.87 9.91 3.53
N GLY A 156 -4.72 9.46 4.02
CA GLY A 156 -3.40 9.90 3.55
C GLY A 156 -2.39 10.16 4.65
N ALA A 157 -2.82 10.26 5.92
CA ALA A 157 -1.90 10.59 7.01
C ALA A 157 -0.75 9.59 7.17
N LEU A 158 -0.97 8.31 6.85
CA LEU A 158 0.05 7.27 6.94
C LEU A 158 1.07 7.30 5.79
N GLN A 159 0.75 7.85 4.63
CA GLN A 159 1.61 7.77 3.44
C GLN A 159 2.77 8.77 3.50
N ILE A 160 3.67 8.63 4.47
CA ILE A 160 4.75 9.58 4.73
C ILE A 160 5.78 9.55 3.57
N PRO A 161 5.90 10.62 2.76
CA PRO A 161 6.83 10.66 1.64
C PRO A 161 8.28 10.60 2.12
N LYS A 162 9.18 9.97 1.35
CA LYS A 162 10.61 9.82 1.72
C LYS A 162 11.27 11.10 2.20
N VAL A 163 10.96 12.25 1.58
CA VAL A 163 11.50 13.56 1.99
C VAL A 163 11.02 14.01 3.37
N ILE A 164 9.77 13.69 3.74
CA ILE A 164 9.17 14.02 5.04
C ILE A 164 9.63 13.05 6.13
N ARG A 165 10.01 11.80 5.77
CA ARG A 165 10.56 10.81 6.72
C ARG A 165 11.78 11.31 7.50
N ARG A 166 12.49 12.34 7.02
CA ARG A 166 13.54 13.06 7.76
C ARG A 166 13.08 13.58 9.12
N ALA A 167 11.80 13.92 9.25
CA ALA A 167 11.20 14.41 10.49
C ALA A 167 10.89 13.29 11.49
N VAL A 168 10.94 12.03 11.09
CA VAL A 168 10.75 10.89 11.99
C VAL A 168 12.12 10.50 12.53
N VAL A 169 12.37 10.86 13.79
CA VAL A 169 13.67 10.72 14.46
C VAL A 169 13.45 10.05 15.81
N ALA A 170 14.16 8.96 16.07
CA ALA A 170 14.11 8.27 17.35
C ALA A 170 14.49 9.22 18.50
N ASP A 171 13.93 8.96 19.69
CA ASP A 171 14.39 9.61 20.91
C ASP A 171 15.88 9.32 21.20
N GLU A 172 16.51 10.17 22.01
CA GLU A 172 17.91 10.03 22.40
C GLU A 172 18.17 8.68 23.10
N GLY A 173 19.18 7.95 22.64
CA GLY A 173 19.51 6.61 23.13
C GLY A 173 18.60 5.49 22.58
N TRP A 174 17.65 5.82 21.69
CA TRP A 174 16.72 4.88 21.08
C TRP A 174 16.98 4.74 19.57
N ARG A 175 16.32 3.76 18.95
CA ARG A 175 16.34 3.46 17.52
C ARG A 175 14.95 3.10 17.02
N LEU A 176 14.75 3.30 15.72
CA LEU A 176 13.62 2.76 14.98
C LEU A 176 14.07 1.45 14.32
N VAL A 177 13.39 0.36 14.66
CA VAL A 177 13.46 -0.90 13.91
C VAL A 177 12.32 -0.87 12.90
N VAL A 178 12.66 -0.58 11.65
CA VAL A 178 11.73 -0.51 10.53
C VAL A 178 11.72 -1.85 9.83
N ALA A 179 10.55 -2.48 9.74
CA ALA A 179 10.39 -3.81 9.17
C ALA A 179 9.32 -3.78 8.08
N ASP A 180 9.69 -4.18 6.86
CA ASP A 180 8.80 -4.25 5.70
C ASP A 180 8.70 -5.71 5.23
N ALA A 181 7.47 -6.23 5.16
CA ALA A 181 7.25 -7.62 4.79
C ALA A 181 7.36 -7.82 3.28
N ALA A 182 8.35 -8.58 2.85
CA ALA A 182 8.71 -8.67 1.45
C ALA A 182 7.70 -9.51 0.64
N GLN A 183 7.06 -8.89 -0.35
CA GLN A 183 6.14 -9.53 -1.31
C GLN A 183 5.00 -10.30 -0.61
N MET A 184 4.34 -9.65 0.35
CA MET A 184 3.35 -10.29 1.21
C MET A 184 2.19 -10.94 0.44
N GLU A 185 1.54 -10.22 -0.48
CA GLU A 185 0.37 -10.74 -1.19
C GLU A 185 0.66 -12.01 -2.03
N PRO A 186 1.75 -12.09 -2.83
CA PRO A 186 2.16 -13.34 -3.47
C PRO A 186 2.41 -14.52 -2.52
N ARG A 187 3.04 -14.27 -1.37
CA ARG A 187 3.33 -15.32 -0.36
C ARG A 187 2.04 -15.80 0.30
N VAL A 188 1.12 -14.88 0.58
CA VAL A 188 -0.22 -15.22 1.06
C VAL A 188 -0.98 -16.04 0.02
N LEU A 189 -0.94 -15.66 -1.27
CA LEU A 189 -1.55 -16.47 -2.34
C LEU A 189 -0.98 -17.90 -2.37
N ALA A 190 0.34 -18.04 -2.22
CA ALA A 190 0.98 -19.36 -2.11
C ALA A 190 0.39 -20.18 -0.95
N ALA A 191 0.25 -19.57 0.22
CA ALA A 191 -0.26 -20.22 1.42
C ALA A 191 -1.76 -20.60 1.34
N ILE A 192 -2.61 -19.71 0.81
CA ILE A 192 -4.07 -19.94 0.78
C ILE A 192 -4.50 -20.86 -0.36
N SER A 193 -3.82 -20.81 -1.51
CA SER A 193 -4.11 -21.69 -2.65
C SER A 193 -3.57 -23.10 -2.48
N ARG A 194 -2.54 -23.26 -1.63
CA ARG A 194 -1.78 -24.49 -1.45
C ARG A 194 -1.23 -25.06 -2.75
N ASP A 195 -0.86 -24.19 -3.67
CA ASP A 195 -0.19 -24.58 -4.91
C ASP A 195 1.24 -25.04 -4.61
N PRO A 196 1.61 -26.31 -4.88
CA PRO A 196 2.94 -26.82 -4.53
C PRO A 196 4.07 -26.02 -5.17
N GLY A 197 3.92 -25.62 -6.43
CA GLY A 197 4.95 -24.88 -7.15
C GLY A 197 5.13 -23.47 -6.60
N LEU A 198 4.04 -22.77 -6.32
CA LEU A 198 4.11 -21.41 -5.76
C LEU A 198 4.59 -21.44 -4.31
N MET A 199 4.20 -22.44 -3.52
CA MET A 199 4.69 -22.65 -2.16
C MET A 199 6.18 -22.95 -2.12
N GLU A 200 6.70 -23.73 -3.08
CA GLU A 200 8.14 -24.00 -3.20
C GLU A 200 8.91 -22.71 -3.52
N VAL A 201 8.45 -21.92 -4.49
CA VAL A 201 9.04 -20.60 -4.82
C VAL A 201 8.99 -19.67 -3.61
N ALA A 202 7.87 -19.60 -2.91
CA ALA A 202 7.71 -18.76 -1.71
C ALA A 202 8.44 -19.34 -0.48
N GLY A 203 8.88 -20.59 -0.51
CA GLY A 203 9.67 -21.21 0.56
C GLY A 203 11.17 -20.94 0.45
N HIS A 204 11.64 -20.50 -0.71
CA HIS A 204 13.04 -20.18 -0.95
C HIS A 204 13.47 -18.92 -0.18
N GLU A 205 14.74 -18.88 0.22
CA GLU A 205 15.35 -17.67 0.79
C GLU A 205 15.57 -16.60 -0.29
N GLY A 206 15.43 -15.34 0.08
CA GLY A 206 15.62 -14.21 -0.83
C GLY A 206 14.33 -13.69 -1.49
N ASP A 207 14.51 -13.01 -2.62
CA ASP A 207 13.45 -12.30 -3.35
C ASP A 207 12.58 -13.29 -4.15
N LEU A 208 11.27 -13.25 -3.89
CA LEU A 208 10.30 -14.18 -4.49
C LEU A 208 10.27 -14.06 -6.02
N TYR A 209 10.40 -12.85 -6.56
CA TYR A 209 10.34 -12.63 -8.01
C TYR A 209 11.59 -13.14 -8.71
N THR A 210 12.75 -13.03 -8.08
CA THR A 210 14.01 -13.62 -8.57
C THR A 210 13.88 -15.15 -8.61
N ALA A 211 13.46 -15.76 -7.50
CA ALA A 211 13.25 -17.21 -7.45
C ALA A 211 12.19 -17.69 -8.47
N LEU A 212 11.12 -16.91 -8.66
CA LEU A 212 10.11 -17.18 -9.68
C LEU A 212 10.70 -17.07 -11.09
N SER A 213 11.52 -16.06 -11.32
CA SER A 213 12.10 -15.78 -12.61
C SER A 213 13.07 -16.87 -13.08
N ASP A 214 13.98 -17.28 -12.20
CA ASP A 214 14.96 -18.35 -12.49
C ASP A 214 14.26 -19.67 -12.86
N ARG A 215 13.08 -19.90 -12.29
CA ARG A 215 12.32 -21.15 -12.45
C ARG A 215 11.28 -21.13 -13.56
N ALA A 216 10.81 -19.97 -13.98
CA ALA A 216 9.62 -19.87 -14.85
C ALA A 216 9.70 -18.81 -15.94
N PHE A 217 10.64 -17.85 -15.87
CA PHE A 217 10.71 -16.71 -16.78
C PHE A 217 12.14 -16.40 -17.27
N HIS A 218 12.98 -17.44 -17.38
CA HIS A 218 14.31 -17.34 -18.00
C HIS A 218 15.22 -16.26 -17.39
N GLY A 219 15.06 -15.93 -16.10
CA GLY A 219 15.86 -14.91 -15.41
C GLY A 219 15.39 -13.46 -15.60
N ASP A 220 14.28 -13.21 -16.31
CA ASP A 220 13.63 -11.88 -16.32
C ASP A 220 12.76 -11.67 -15.07
N ARG A 221 13.31 -10.96 -14.08
CA ARG A 221 12.65 -10.68 -12.79
C ARG A 221 11.44 -9.76 -12.94
N ASP A 222 11.53 -8.75 -13.79
CA ASP A 222 10.48 -7.74 -13.94
C ASP A 222 9.28 -8.34 -14.67
N HIS A 223 9.53 -9.18 -15.67
CA HIS A 223 8.49 -9.94 -16.33
C HIS A 223 7.80 -10.94 -15.37
N ALA A 224 8.57 -11.65 -14.54
CA ALA A 224 8.01 -12.55 -13.51
C ALA A 224 7.11 -11.81 -12.51
N LYS A 225 7.51 -10.60 -12.09
CA LYS A 225 6.72 -9.73 -11.22
C LYS A 225 5.43 -9.29 -11.89
N ILE A 226 5.49 -8.77 -13.12
CA ILE A 226 4.31 -8.32 -13.87
C ILE A 226 3.35 -9.48 -14.09
N ALA A 227 3.85 -10.65 -14.47
CA ALA A 227 3.04 -11.85 -14.65
C ALA A 227 2.28 -12.21 -13.38
N LEU A 228 2.99 -12.32 -12.25
CA LEU A 228 2.38 -12.74 -10.98
C LEU A 228 1.36 -11.72 -10.47
N LEU A 229 1.68 -10.42 -10.55
CA LEU A 229 0.75 -9.36 -10.16
C LEU A 229 -0.46 -9.31 -11.10
N GLY A 230 -0.26 -9.53 -12.41
CA GLY A 230 -1.35 -9.64 -13.38
C GLY A 230 -2.29 -10.80 -13.05
N ALA A 231 -1.75 -11.94 -12.62
CA ALA A 231 -2.56 -13.07 -12.15
C ALA A 231 -3.23 -12.83 -10.79
N VAL A 232 -2.61 -12.09 -9.86
CA VAL A 232 -3.26 -11.73 -8.58
C VAL A 232 -4.39 -10.73 -8.82
N TYR A 233 -4.16 -9.72 -9.67
CA TYR A 233 -5.06 -8.57 -9.81
C TYR A 233 -5.98 -8.59 -11.03
N GLY A 234 -5.87 -9.60 -11.89
CA GLY A 234 -6.76 -9.78 -13.04
C GLY A 234 -6.51 -8.75 -14.16
N GLN A 235 -5.25 -8.36 -14.40
CA GLN A 235 -4.91 -7.57 -15.58
C GLN A 235 -4.95 -8.49 -16.82
N THR A 236 -5.85 -8.20 -17.76
CA THR A 236 -6.16 -9.06 -18.92
C THR A 236 -5.79 -8.45 -20.28
N SER A 237 -5.01 -7.37 -20.34
CA SER A 237 -4.63 -6.71 -21.60
C SER A 237 -3.16 -6.99 -22.00
N GLY A 238 -2.90 -7.02 -23.31
CA GLY A 238 -1.57 -7.18 -23.90
C GLY A 238 -0.85 -8.49 -23.54
N ASP A 239 0.43 -8.40 -23.17
CA ASP A 239 1.26 -9.53 -22.74
C ASP A 239 0.76 -10.22 -21.45
N GLY A 240 -0.21 -9.62 -20.74
CA GLY A 240 -0.84 -10.19 -19.55
C GLY A 240 -1.53 -11.53 -19.80
N LEU A 241 -2.09 -11.76 -21.00
CA LEU A 241 -2.75 -13.03 -21.36
C LEU A 241 -1.75 -14.18 -21.54
N LYS A 242 -0.60 -13.92 -22.18
CA LYS A 242 0.47 -14.91 -22.35
C LYS A 242 1.08 -15.28 -20.99
N ASN A 243 1.30 -14.27 -20.15
CA ASN A 243 1.82 -14.42 -18.80
C ASN A 243 0.87 -15.24 -17.91
N LEU A 244 -0.44 -14.98 -18.03
CA LEU A 244 -1.46 -15.75 -17.32
C LEU A 244 -1.50 -17.22 -17.76
N ALA A 245 -1.35 -17.51 -19.05
CA ALA A 245 -1.30 -18.89 -19.55
C ALA A 245 -0.07 -19.65 -19.00
N ALA A 246 1.09 -19.00 -18.97
CA ALA A 246 2.31 -19.58 -18.37
C ALA A 246 2.13 -19.86 -16.87
N LEU A 247 1.55 -18.92 -16.13
CA LEU A 247 1.25 -19.08 -14.71
C LEU A 247 0.19 -20.15 -14.46
N ARG A 248 -0.86 -20.25 -15.28
CA ARG A 248 -1.90 -21.29 -15.14
C ARG A 248 -1.32 -22.68 -15.35
N ARG A 249 -0.34 -22.83 -16.25
CA ARG A 249 0.39 -24.10 -16.42
C ARG A 249 1.28 -24.42 -15.22
N ARG A 250 1.92 -23.42 -14.63
CA ARG A 250 2.95 -23.61 -13.59
C ARG A 250 2.38 -23.67 -12.17
N PHE A 251 1.38 -22.86 -11.88
CA PHE A 251 0.70 -22.72 -10.59
C PHE A 251 -0.82 -22.85 -10.75
N PRO A 252 -1.33 -23.98 -11.25
CA PRO A 252 -2.72 -24.15 -11.59
C PRO A 252 -3.66 -23.93 -10.40
N ARG A 253 -3.26 -24.32 -9.18
CA ARG A 253 -4.11 -24.14 -7.99
C ARG A 253 -4.15 -22.69 -7.53
N ALA A 254 -3.05 -21.96 -7.68
CA ALA A 254 -3.00 -20.54 -7.36
C ALA A 254 -3.89 -19.72 -8.30
N VAL A 255 -3.81 -19.99 -9.61
CA VAL A 255 -4.65 -19.33 -10.61
C VAL A 255 -6.12 -19.72 -10.44
N ALA A 256 -6.41 -21.01 -10.24
CA ALA A 256 -7.78 -21.47 -9.98
C ALA A 256 -8.39 -20.80 -8.74
N TYR A 257 -7.63 -20.66 -7.65
CA TYR A 257 -8.12 -20.04 -6.41
C TYR A 257 -8.64 -18.62 -6.62
N VAL A 258 -7.91 -17.79 -7.37
CA VAL A 258 -8.32 -16.40 -7.65
C VAL A 258 -9.36 -16.30 -8.76
N ASP A 259 -9.33 -17.20 -9.75
CA ASP A 259 -10.34 -17.27 -10.81
C ASP A 259 -11.69 -17.75 -10.26
N ASP A 260 -11.71 -18.69 -9.32
CA ASP A 260 -12.93 -19.15 -8.64
C ASP A 260 -13.58 -18.03 -7.83
N ALA A 261 -12.76 -17.21 -7.16
CA ALA A 261 -13.23 -16.02 -6.46
C ALA A 261 -13.80 -14.97 -7.42
N ALA A 262 -13.14 -14.75 -8.57
CA ALA A 262 -13.63 -13.84 -9.61
C ALA A 262 -14.97 -14.31 -10.17
N LYS A 263 -15.06 -15.58 -10.58
CA LYS A 263 -16.29 -16.21 -11.07
C LYS A 263 -17.42 -16.13 -10.05
N ALA A 264 -17.13 -16.39 -8.77
CA ALA A 264 -18.11 -16.23 -7.70
C ALA A 264 -18.64 -14.79 -7.61
N GLY A 265 -17.75 -13.80 -7.71
CA GLY A 265 -18.15 -12.39 -7.74
C GLY A 265 -19.00 -12.04 -8.95
N GLU A 266 -18.61 -12.48 -10.14
CA GLU A 266 -19.35 -12.28 -11.40
C GLU A 266 -20.76 -12.88 -11.35
N GLU A 267 -20.92 -14.01 -10.66
CA GLU A 267 -22.21 -14.67 -10.38
C GLU A 267 -22.99 -14.02 -9.22
N GLY A 268 -22.49 -12.91 -8.64
CA GLY A 268 -23.14 -12.21 -7.53
C GLY A 268 -22.99 -12.90 -6.17
N ARG A 269 -22.22 -14.00 -6.08
CA ARG A 269 -21.98 -14.73 -4.83
C ARG A 269 -21.00 -13.98 -3.93
N LEU A 270 -21.11 -14.25 -2.64
CA LEU A 270 -20.15 -13.77 -1.64
C LEU A 270 -18.90 -14.65 -1.65
N VAL A 271 -17.73 -14.03 -1.47
CA VAL A 271 -16.45 -14.72 -1.26
C VAL A 271 -15.95 -14.48 0.16
N ARG A 272 -15.08 -15.35 0.63
CA ARG A 272 -14.46 -15.24 1.96
C ARG A 272 -12.95 -15.31 1.87
N THR A 273 -12.28 -14.55 2.71
CA THR A 273 -10.83 -14.66 2.97
C THR A 273 -10.52 -15.97 3.70
N TRP A 274 -9.23 -16.22 3.92
CA TRP A 274 -8.75 -17.43 4.57
C TRP A 274 -9.31 -17.64 5.98
N LEU A 275 -9.33 -16.59 6.83
CA LEU A 275 -9.89 -16.68 8.19
C LEU A 275 -11.40 -16.44 8.24
N GLY A 276 -12.02 -15.99 7.15
CA GLY A 276 -13.47 -16.02 6.96
C GLY A 276 -14.15 -14.66 6.83
N ARG A 277 -13.40 -13.54 6.76
CA ARG A 277 -13.97 -12.23 6.41
C ARG A 277 -14.73 -12.34 5.09
N THR A 278 -15.97 -11.89 5.09
CA THR A 278 -16.89 -12.04 3.95
C THR A 278 -16.93 -10.75 3.14
N SER A 279 -16.87 -10.86 1.81
CA SER A 279 -16.98 -9.70 0.92
C SER A 279 -18.36 -9.05 1.07
N PRO A 280 -18.50 -7.72 0.90
CA PRO A 280 -19.81 -7.09 0.82
C PRO A 280 -20.62 -7.67 -0.35
N PRO A 281 -21.97 -7.66 -0.29
CA PRO A 281 -22.82 -8.07 -1.41
C PRO A 281 -22.59 -7.20 -2.64
N ALA A 282 -23.01 -7.68 -3.82
CA ALA A 282 -23.03 -6.85 -5.02
C ALA A 282 -24.04 -5.72 -4.81
N ALA A 283 -23.66 -4.48 -5.13
CA ALA A 283 -24.56 -3.34 -4.99
C ALA A 283 -25.76 -3.52 -5.94
N GLY A 284 -26.93 -3.77 -5.35
CA GLY A 284 -28.19 -3.99 -6.05
C GLY A 284 -29.31 -4.16 -5.04
N HIS A 285 -30.09 -3.08 -4.85
CA HIS A 285 -31.21 -2.91 -3.91
C HIS A 285 -30.86 -2.46 -2.48
N GLY A 286 -31.09 -1.17 -2.21
CA GLY A 286 -31.32 -0.63 -0.87
C GLY A 286 -30.08 -0.16 -0.11
N GLU A 287 -30.07 1.14 0.16
CA GLU A 287 -29.34 1.83 1.24
C GLU A 287 -27.83 2.07 1.05
N ASP A 288 -27.59 3.32 0.65
CA ASP A 288 -26.54 4.26 1.10
C ASP A 288 -25.08 3.83 0.99
N GLY A 289 -24.42 4.48 0.03
CA GLY A 289 -23.03 4.28 -0.32
C GLY A 289 -22.07 4.73 0.78
N GLU A 290 -21.10 3.86 1.04
CA GLU A 290 -19.79 4.29 1.53
C GLU A 290 -18.74 4.08 0.45
N ALA A 291 -18.06 5.19 0.16
CA ALA A 291 -17.07 5.37 -0.87
C ALA A 291 -15.87 4.43 -0.69
N GLY A 292 -15.80 3.40 -1.53
CA GLY A 292 -14.56 2.70 -1.83
C GLY A 292 -13.73 3.51 -2.81
N ILE A 293 -12.58 3.99 -2.34
CA ILE A 293 -11.40 4.55 -3.05
C ILE A 293 -11.48 4.45 -4.60
N PRO A 294 -11.30 5.56 -5.36
CA PRO A 294 -11.23 5.49 -6.82
C PRO A 294 -10.04 4.62 -7.23
N GLN A 295 -10.29 3.39 -7.67
CA GLN A 295 -9.33 2.69 -8.51
C GLN A 295 -9.46 3.28 -9.91
N GLU A 296 -8.30 3.66 -10.42
CA GLU A 296 -8.08 4.25 -11.73
C GLU A 296 -8.93 3.56 -12.80
N ALA A 297 -9.91 4.31 -13.34
CA ALA A 297 -10.68 3.87 -14.47
C ALA A 297 -9.76 3.84 -15.70
N ASP A 298 -9.31 2.64 -16.09
CA ASP A 298 -8.81 2.40 -17.44
C ASP A 298 -10.00 2.58 -18.41
N GLY A 299 -10.11 3.79 -18.93
CA GLY A 299 -11.03 4.15 -19.99
C GLY A 299 -10.53 3.62 -21.33
N GLU A 300 -10.64 2.32 -21.56
CA GLU A 300 -10.70 1.78 -22.92
C GLU A 300 -12.18 1.66 -23.33
N ARG A 301 -12.69 2.73 -23.95
CA ARG A 301 -13.83 2.60 -24.86
C ARG A 301 -13.28 2.02 -26.16
N GLY A 302 -13.48 0.72 -26.39
CA GLY A 302 -12.98 0.04 -27.59
C GLY A 302 -13.59 -1.34 -27.81
N ASP A 303 -14.66 -1.33 -28.60
CA ASP A 303 -15.26 -2.40 -29.39
C ASP A 303 -16.05 -3.54 -28.73
N PHE A 304 -17.30 -3.66 -29.19
CA PHE A 304 -18.33 -4.58 -28.72
C PHE A 304 -18.15 -5.94 -29.39
N THR A 305 -17.77 -6.96 -28.62
CA THR A 305 -17.79 -8.36 -29.07
C THR A 305 -18.92 -9.13 -28.37
N PRO A 306 -19.74 -9.93 -29.07
CA PRO A 306 -20.94 -10.51 -28.48
C PRO A 306 -20.61 -11.71 -27.56
N GLY A 307 -21.08 -11.63 -26.31
CA GLY A 307 -21.14 -12.74 -25.36
C GLY A 307 -20.43 -12.47 -24.03
N TYR A 308 -21.06 -12.90 -22.93
CA TYR A 308 -20.53 -13.01 -21.56
C TYR A 308 -20.44 -11.71 -20.71
N ALA A 309 -21.06 -11.76 -19.52
CA ALA A 309 -21.01 -10.84 -18.36
C ALA A 309 -21.18 -9.32 -18.59
N SER A 310 -21.90 -8.61 -17.70
CA SER A 310 -21.94 -7.14 -17.72
C SER A 310 -20.59 -6.52 -17.32
N SER A 311 -20.38 -5.23 -17.62
CA SER A 311 -19.21 -4.48 -17.12
C SER A 311 -19.12 -4.54 -15.58
N ASP A 312 -20.27 -4.44 -14.91
CA ASP A 312 -20.36 -4.48 -13.45
C ASP A 312 -20.03 -5.88 -12.89
N ALA A 313 -20.47 -6.95 -13.56
CA ALA A 313 -20.10 -8.30 -13.20
C ALA A 313 -18.58 -8.50 -13.30
N ARG A 314 -17.93 -8.07 -14.39
CA ARG A 314 -16.47 -8.14 -14.55
C ARG A 314 -15.73 -7.31 -13.48
N ALA A 315 -16.22 -6.11 -13.17
CA ALA A 315 -15.66 -5.28 -12.11
C ALA A 315 -15.76 -5.97 -10.74
N ARG A 316 -16.91 -6.61 -10.47
CA ARG A 316 -17.13 -7.42 -9.27
C ARG A 316 -16.20 -8.63 -9.21
N GLY A 317 -15.96 -9.32 -10.33
CA GLY A 317 -14.99 -10.41 -10.42
C GLY A 317 -13.57 -9.98 -10.07
N ARG A 318 -13.10 -8.84 -10.62
CA ARG A 318 -11.79 -8.26 -10.24
C ARG A 318 -11.75 -7.90 -8.75
N PHE A 319 -12.81 -7.33 -8.21
CA PHE A 319 -12.90 -7.02 -6.79
C PHE A 319 -12.77 -8.27 -5.92
N THR A 320 -13.55 -9.33 -6.17
CA THR A 320 -13.53 -10.54 -5.35
C THR A 320 -12.24 -11.33 -5.48
N ARG A 321 -11.61 -11.32 -6.67
CA ARG A 321 -10.25 -11.81 -6.92
C ARG A 321 -9.23 -11.17 -5.96
N ASN A 322 -9.25 -9.84 -5.89
CA ASN A 322 -8.33 -9.07 -5.05
C ASN A 322 -8.66 -9.25 -3.56
N PHE A 323 -9.94 -9.30 -3.24
CA PHE A 323 -10.45 -9.41 -1.88
C PHE A 323 -9.89 -10.62 -1.14
N VAL A 324 -9.90 -11.81 -1.77
CA VAL A 324 -9.47 -13.04 -1.09
C VAL A 324 -7.98 -13.04 -0.76
N VAL A 325 -7.13 -12.41 -1.59
CA VAL A 325 -5.68 -12.31 -1.35
C VAL A 325 -5.38 -11.19 -0.36
N GLN A 326 -5.85 -9.97 -0.64
CA GLN A 326 -5.57 -8.80 0.19
C GLN A 326 -6.16 -8.92 1.59
N GLY A 327 -7.35 -9.49 1.70
CA GLY A 327 -7.99 -9.70 2.98
C GLY A 327 -7.28 -10.76 3.81
N SER A 328 -6.83 -11.86 3.19
CA SER A 328 -6.01 -12.86 3.87
C SER A 328 -4.63 -12.31 4.30
N ALA A 329 -4.08 -11.35 3.55
CA ALA A 329 -2.85 -10.65 3.93
C ALA A 329 -3.07 -9.72 5.14
N ALA A 330 -4.20 -9.00 5.17
CA ALA A 330 -4.57 -8.18 6.34
C ALA A 330 -4.80 -9.04 7.59
N GLU A 331 -5.37 -10.23 7.44
CA GLU A 331 -5.54 -11.21 8.52
C GLU A 331 -4.20 -11.70 9.08
N TRP A 332 -3.26 -12.02 8.20
CA TRP A 332 -1.90 -12.39 8.62
C TRP A 332 -1.21 -11.22 9.35
N ALA A 333 -1.36 -9.98 8.86
CA ALA A 333 -0.78 -8.81 9.50
C ALA A 333 -1.32 -8.57 10.91
N LEU A 334 -2.61 -8.80 11.16
CA LEU A 334 -3.19 -8.75 12.51
C LEU A 334 -2.52 -9.78 13.45
N LEU A 335 -2.32 -11.01 12.96
CA LEU A 335 -1.65 -12.06 13.74
C LEU A 335 -0.18 -11.73 14.00
N LEU A 336 0.52 -11.14 13.04
CA LEU A 336 1.87 -10.62 13.21
C LEU A 336 1.92 -9.58 14.32
N LEU A 337 1.06 -8.55 14.27
CA LEU A 337 1.01 -7.48 15.27
C LEU A 337 0.73 -8.05 16.67
N ALA A 338 -0.23 -8.97 16.78
CA ALA A 338 -0.55 -9.62 18.04
C ALA A 338 0.61 -10.47 18.58
N ALA A 339 1.29 -11.23 17.72
CA ALA A 339 2.44 -12.05 18.10
C ALA A 339 3.65 -11.18 18.51
N LEU A 340 3.91 -10.10 17.78
CA LEU A 340 5.00 -9.17 18.07
C LEU A 340 4.77 -8.43 19.38
N ARG A 341 3.55 -7.91 19.61
CA ARG A 341 3.15 -7.31 20.89
C ARG A 341 3.40 -8.27 22.05
N ARG A 342 3.01 -9.55 21.89
CA ARG A 342 3.23 -10.58 22.92
C ARG A 342 4.71 -10.87 23.14
N ALA A 343 5.51 -10.98 22.08
CA ALA A 343 6.94 -11.27 22.17
C ALA A 343 7.71 -10.15 22.89
N ILE A 344 7.40 -8.88 22.56
CA ILE A 344 7.96 -7.69 23.24
C ILE A 344 7.63 -7.73 24.73
N ALA A 345 6.36 -7.95 25.08
CA ALA A 345 5.91 -8.00 26.47
C ALA A 345 6.54 -9.17 27.26
N ALA A 346 6.60 -10.36 26.66
CA ALA A 346 7.17 -11.55 27.30
C ALA A 346 8.68 -11.42 27.57
N ALA A 347 9.39 -10.70 26.71
CA ALA A 347 10.81 -10.40 26.88
C ALA A 347 11.07 -9.21 27.83
N GLY A 348 10.03 -8.56 28.37
CA GLY A 348 10.17 -7.42 29.28
C GLY A 348 10.84 -6.19 28.64
N LEU A 349 10.74 -6.07 27.31
CA LEU A 349 11.36 -4.98 26.55
C LEU A 349 10.61 -3.68 26.78
N ARG A 350 11.32 -2.55 26.71
CA ARG A 350 10.73 -1.20 26.69
C ARG A 350 10.30 -0.77 25.29
N ALA A 351 10.58 -1.59 24.28
CA ALA A 351 10.19 -1.37 22.90
C ALA A 351 8.67 -1.12 22.75
N GLU A 352 8.30 -0.14 21.93
CA GLU A 352 6.91 0.20 21.62
C GLU A 352 6.65 0.06 20.13
N LEU A 353 5.52 -0.56 19.77
CA LEU A 353 4.98 -0.49 18.42
C LEU A 353 4.47 0.94 18.19
N VAL A 354 5.01 1.64 17.19
CA VAL A 354 4.72 3.08 17.00
C VAL A 354 4.11 3.40 15.65
N PHE A 355 4.23 2.52 14.66
CA PHE A 355 3.65 2.73 13.34
C PHE A 355 3.36 1.41 12.65
N PHE A 356 2.24 1.39 11.93
CA PHE A 356 1.87 0.31 11.03
C PHE A 356 1.22 0.89 9.76
N GLN A 357 1.65 0.38 8.60
CA GLN A 357 1.01 0.68 7.33
C GLN A 357 1.13 -0.53 6.40
N HIS A 358 -0.02 -1.15 6.10
CA HIS A 358 -0.13 -2.35 5.25
C HIS A 358 0.69 -3.54 5.77
N ASP A 359 1.96 -3.61 5.40
CA ASP A 359 2.93 -4.66 5.71
C ASP A 359 4.23 -4.09 6.29
N GLU A 360 4.29 -2.78 6.53
CA GLU A 360 5.37 -2.11 7.24
C GLU A 360 5.00 -1.89 8.71
N VAL A 361 5.92 -2.25 9.61
CA VAL A 361 5.84 -2.03 11.06
C VAL A 361 7.08 -1.27 11.51
N ILE A 362 6.91 -0.28 12.37
CA ILE A 362 8.01 0.39 13.05
C ILE A 362 7.89 0.17 14.56
N VAL A 363 8.98 -0.31 15.14
CA VAL A 363 9.16 -0.43 16.59
C VAL A 363 10.19 0.62 17.03
N HIS A 364 9.84 1.42 18.03
CA HIS A 364 10.76 2.37 18.67
C HIS A 364 11.26 1.74 19.96
N CYS A 365 12.57 1.57 20.10
CA CYS A 365 13.16 0.85 21.23
C CYS A 365 14.51 1.45 21.65
N PRO A 366 14.94 1.25 22.91
CA PRO A 366 16.30 1.56 23.32
C PRO A 366 17.33 0.87 22.43
N LEU A 367 18.48 1.52 22.19
CA LEU A 367 19.53 0.97 21.33
C LEU A 367 19.98 -0.44 21.77
N ALA A 368 20.02 -0.72 23.07
CA ALA A 368 20.42 -2.02 23.60
C ALA A 368 19.40 -3.15 23.32
N GLU A 369 18.16 -2.82 22.94
CA GLU A 369 17.07 -3.78 22.71
C GLU A 369 16.87 -4.11 21.22
N THR A 370 17.61 -3.48 20.30
CA THR A 370 17.36 -3.60 18.86
C THR A 370 17.45 -5.02 18.34
N ASP A 371 18.44 -5.80 18.78
CA ASP A 371 18.63 -7.19 18.34
C ASP A 371 17.50 -8.09 18.85
N ALA A 372 17.04 -7.86 20.09
CA ALA A 372 15.91 -8.58 20.66
C ALA A 372 14.61 -8.26 19.91
N VAL A 373 14.40 -6.99 19.52
CA VAL A 373 13.25 -6.58 18.70
C VAL A 373 13.29 -7.22 17.31
N VAL A 374 14.44 -7.25 16.65
CA VAL A 374 14.60 -7.91 15.34
C VAL A 374 14.33 -9.41 15.44
N ALA A 375 14.80 -10.07 16.50
CA ALA A 375 14.49 -11.47 16.76
C ALA A 375 12.98 -11.69 17.01
N ALA A 376 12.36 -10.85 17.83
CA ALA A 376 10.93 -10.88 18.11
C ALA A 376 10.07 -10.70 16.84
N LEU A 377 10.47 -9.81 15.93
CA LEU A 377 9.83 -9.64 14.62
C LEU A 377 9.88 -10.91 13.78
N ARG A 378 11.05 -11.57 13.69
CA ARG A 378 11.21 -12.82 12.94
C ARG A 378 10.38 -13.95 13.56
N GLU A 379 10.39 -14.07 14.89
CA GLU A 379 9.59 -15.06 15.60
C GLU A 379 8.08 -14.81 15.38
N ALA A 380 7.64 -13.56 15.54
CA ALA A 380 6.26 -13.16 15.33
C ALA A 380 5.77 -13.47 13.91
N ALA A 381 6.61 -13.25 12.89
CA ALA A 381 6.29 -13.60 11.50
C ALA A 381 6.06 -15.12 11.32
N GLY A 382 6.93 -15.94 11.93
CA GLY A 382 6.80 -17.40 11.92
C GLY A 382 5.56 -17.88 12.68
N VAL A 383 5.28 -17.30 13.85
CA VAL A 383 4.06 -17.56 14.62
C VAL A 383 2.82 -17.18 13.81
N ALA A 384 2.78 -15.98 13.23
CA ALA A 384 1.64 -15.53 12.42
C ALA A 384 1.39 -16.45 11.22
N GLY A 385 2.45 -16.87 10.52
CA GLY A 385 2.36 -17.84 9.44
C GLY A 385 1.76 -19.18 9.88
N ARG A 386 2.28 -19.78 10.96
CA ARG A 386 1.77 -21.06 11.50
C ARG A 386 0.36 -20.93 12.08
N THR A 387 0.04 -19.83 12.75
CA THR A 387 -1.29 -19.60 13.32
C THR A 387 -2.33 -19.38 12.23
N ALA A 388 -1.99 -18.63 11.17
CA ALA A 388 -2.90 -18.41 10.05
C ALA A 388 -3.06 -19.68 9.21
N PHE A 389 -1.95 -20.27 8.77
CA PHE A 389 -1.92 -21.26 7.71
C PHE A 389 -1.53 -22.66 8.20
N GLY A 390 -1.25 -22.89 9.48
CA GLY A 390 -0.67 -24.16 9.94
C GLY A 390 0.71 -24.42 9.34
N GLU A 391 1.13 -25.69 9.30
CA GLU A 391 2.41 -26.05 8.70
C GLU A 391 2.44 -25.75 7.20
N THR A 392 3.48 -25.02 6.78
CA THR A 392 3.68 -24.60 5.40
C THR A 392 5.16 -24.29 5.15
N PRO A 393 5.73 -24.66 3.99
CA PRO A 393 7.07 -24.23 3.58
C PRO A 393 7.14 -22.73 3.23
N VAL A 394 6.00 -22.06 3.06
CA VAL A 394 5.96 -20.63 2.71
C VAL A 394 6.60 -19.80 3.80
N ARG A 395 7.61 -18.99 3.43
CA ARG A 395 8.26 -18.04 4.33
C ARG A 395 7.61 -16.66 4.22
N PHE A 396 7.65 -15.90 5.31
CA PHE A 396 7.19 -14.50 5.39
C PHE A 396 8.33 -13.60 5.90
N PRO A 397 9.36 -13.36 5.09
CA PRO A 397 10.54 -12.63 5.52
C PRO A 397 10.28 -11.12 5.61
N PHE A 398 11.02 -10.48 6.51
CA PHE A 398 11.09 -9.03 6.63
C PHE A 398 12.43 -8.52 6.15
N THR A 399 12.42 -7.41 5.42
CA THR A 399 13.61 -6.56 5.41
C THR A 399 13.58 -5.68 6.64
N THR A 400 14.67 -5.63 7.38
CA THR A 400 14.77 -4.83 8.61
C THR A 400 15.88 -3.80 8.49
N ALA A 401 15.64 -2.60 9.00
CA ALA A 401 16.63 -1.54 9.14
C ALA A 401 16.55 -0.97 10.56
N VAL A 402 17.71 -0.85 11.21
CA VAL A 402 17.84 -0.23 12.53
C VAL A 402 18.44 1.15 12.32
N VAL A 403 17.64 2.19 12.53
CA VAL A 403 18.01 3.56 12.15
C VAL A 403 17.67 4.56 13.24
N GLU A 404 18.36 5.69 13.25
CA GLU A 404 17.98 6.83 14.08
C GLU A 404 16.88 7.65 13.39
N ARG A 405 16.98 7.86 12.07
CA ARG A 405 15.98 8.56 11.26
C ARG A 405 15.33 7.63 10.28
N TYR A 406 14.02 7.73 10.12
CA TYR A 406 13.28 6.86 9.21
C TYR A 406 13.67 7.06 7.74
N SER A 407 14.18 8.25 7.37
CA SER A 407 14.71 8.49 6.01
C SER A 407 15.88 7.59 5.63
N ASP A 408 16.57 7.03 6.63
CA ASP A 408 17.76 6.20 6.45
C ASP A 408 17.39 4.72 6.31
N ALA A 409 16.13 4.37 6.61
CA ALA A 409 15.57 3.05 6.33
C ALA A 409 15.16 2.99 4.85
N LYS A 410 16.13 2.62 4.01
CA LYS A 410 16.02 2.42 2.54
C LYS A 410 15.88 3.70 1.70
#